data_AF-A0A7J9Q519-F1
#
_entry.id   AF-A0A7J9Q519-F1
#
_cell.length_a   1.000
_cell.length_b   1.000
_cell.length_c   1.000
_cell.angle_alpha   90.00
_cell.angle_beta   90.00
_cell.angle_gamma   90.00
#
_symmetry.space_group_name_H-M   'P 1'
#
loop_
_entity.id
_entity.type
_entity.pdbx_description
1 polymer ?
#
loop_
_entity_poly.entity_id
_entity_poly.type
_entity_poly.pdbx_seq_one_letter_code
_entity_poly.pdbx_strand_id
1 'polypeptide(L)'
;MLTIKVPLRKAEKLKNYLLDKCFFNKEHEIIKDKNFIYFPINEKKDLKKKFPFIEFVSKELKGTHKLTINELLKDKLTKKELSLVPSAFDIIGDIIILEIKQCLVKKEKFVAEAFLKLNKNIKTVVKKEGIHKGIYRVQKLKVLAGISKKETIYKENNVKIKLDVEKVYFSPRLSSERKRIMKLIKPDESILVMFSGCGPYPLVLSRNTKAKEIYGVEINPIAHKYALENLKLNKLNNVSLYCGDV
;
A
#
# COMPACT_ATOMS: atom_id res chain seq x y z
N MET A 1 -15.43 -1.01 -30.06
CA MET A 1 -14.60 0.19 -30.30
C MET A 1 -13.58 -0.09 -31.40
N LEU A 2 -12.95 0.95 -31.95
CA LEU A 2 -11.88 0.78 -32.94
C LEU A 2 -10.62 0.19 -32.29
N THR A 3 -10.19 -0.96 -32.81
CA THR A 3 -9.09 -1.75 -32.24
C THR A 3 -8.15 -2.21 -33.33
N ILE A 4 -6.86 -2.21 -33.06
CA ILE A 4 -5.86 -2.86 -33.92
C ILE A 4 -5.53 -4.24 -33.36
N LYS A 5 -5.80 -5.27 -34.14
CA LYS A 5 -5.35 -6.64 -33.91
C LYS A 5 -3.98 -6.83 -34.56
N VAL A 6 -3.04 -7.38 -33.81
CA VAL A 6 -1.66 -7.62 -34.25
C VAL A 6 -1.16 -8.98 -33.74
N PRO A 7 -0.36 -9.73 -34.53
CA PRO A 7 0.30 -10.93 -34.04
C PRO A 7 1.24 -10.63 -32.85
N LEU A 8 1.23 -11.49 -31.83
CA LEU A 8 2.02 -11.32 -30.60
C LEU A 8 3.49 -10.96 -30.85
N ARG A 9 4.14 -11.67 -31.77
CA ARG A 9 5.58 -11.50 -32.11
C ARG A 9 5.92 -10.13 -32.71
N LYS A 10 4.91 -9.36 -33.16
CA LYS A 10 5.08 -8.06 -33.82
C LYS A 10 4.46 -6.92 -33.03
N ALA A 11 3.86 -7.20 -31.88
CA ALA A 11 3.08 -6.24 -31.11
C ALA A 11 3.93 -5.15 -30.44
N GLU A 12 5.17 -5.47 -30.01
CA GLU A 12 6.08 -4.52 -29.34
C GLU A 12 6.34 -3.27 -30.19
N LYS A 13 6.67 -3.47 -31.48
CA LYS A 13 7.01 -2.39 -32.41
C LYS A 13 5.82 -1.49 -32.68
N LEU A 14 4.61 -2.07 -32.79
CA LEU A 14 3.38 -1.32 -32.96
C LEU A 14 3.02 -0.53 -31.69
N LYS A 15 3.15 -1.17 -30.51
CA LYS A 15 2.87 -0.55 -29.22
C LYS A 15 3.67 0.73 -29.01
N ASN A 16 4.99 0.68 -29.21
CA ASN A 16 5.85 1.84 -29.03
C ASN A 16 5.46 2.97 -29.99
N TYR A 17 5.18 2.63 -31.26
CA TYR A 17 4.72 3.62 -32.23
C TYR A 17 3.38 4.27 -31.85
N LEU A 18 2.40 3.49 -31.38
CA LEU A 18 1.10 4.02 -30.94
C LEU A 18 1.22 4.92 -29.71
N LEU A 19 2.15 4.61 -28.80
CA LEU A 19 2.46 5.43 -27.63
C LEU A 19 3.12 6.75 -28.03
N ASP A 20 4.16 6.70 -28.87
CA ASP A 20 4.90 7.88 -29.34
C ASP A 20 4.02 8.86 -30.12
N LYS A 21 3.02 8.34 -30.85
CA LYS A 21 2.08 9.13 -31.66
C LYS A 21 0.78 9.48 -30.94
N CYS A 22 0.62 9.11 -29.67
CA CYS A 22 -0.58 9.36 -28.88
C CYS A 22 -1.89 8.84 -29.52
N PHE A 23 -1.83 7.78 -30.33
CA PHE A 23 -3.02 7.19 -30.98
C PHE A 23 -3.74 6.16 -30.12
N PHE A 24 -3.13 5.82 -28.98
CA PHE A 24 -3.64 4.85 -28.04
C PHE A 24 -4.84 5.40 -27.26
N ASN A 25 -5.96 4.67 -27.27
CA ASN A 25 -7.10 4.97 -26.38
C ASN A 25 -6.78 4.44 -24.99
N LYS A 26 -6.49 5.34 -24.06
CA LYS A 26 -6.08 5.00 -22.68
C LYS A 26 -7.25 4.57 -21.79
N GLU A 27 -8.49 4.75 -22.25
CA GLU A 27 -9.71 4.41 -21.51
C GLU A 27 -10.06 2.92 -21.57
N HIS A 28 -9.31 2.13 -22.34
CA HIS A 28 -9.55 0.70 -22.53
C HIS A 28 -8.27 -0.13 -22.40
N GLU A 29 -8.42 -1.36 -21.92
CA GLU A 29 -7.30 -2.27 -21.66
C GLU A 29 -6.77 -2.89 -22.96
N ILE A 30 -5.47 -3.13 -22.99
CA ILE A 30 -4.86 -3.99 -24.01
C ILE A 30 -5.23 -5.42 -23.68
N ILE A 31 -5.91 -6.09 -24.60
CA ILE A 31 -6.27 -7.50 -24.45
C ILE A 31 -5.32 -8.36 -25.27
N LYS A 32 -4.98 -9.53 -24.75
CA LYS A 32 -4.18 -10.56 -25.42
C LYS A 32 -4.96 -11.86 -25.47
N ASP A 33 -4.92 -12.54 -26.61
CA ASP A 33 -5.32 -13.95 -26.72
C ASP A 33 -4.09 -14.84 -27.03
N LYS A 34 -4.33 -16.10 -27.42
CA LYS A 34 -3.25 -17.06 -27.71
C LYS A 34 -2.29 -16.58 -28.81
N ASN A 35 -2.78 -15.84 -29.80
CA ASN A 35 -2.05 -15.51 -31.03
C ASN A 35 -1.88 -14.00 -31.26
N PHE A 36 -2.77 -13.19 -30.71
CA PHE A 36 -2.90 -11.77 -31.02
C PHE A 36 -2.93 -10.87 -29.78
N ILE A 37 -2.54 -9.62 -30.00
CA ILE A 37 -2.78 -8.49 -29.09
C ILE A 37 -3.74 -7.50 -29.77
N TYR A 38 -4.60 -6.90 -28.95
CA TYR A 38 -5.62 -5.94 -29.35
C TYR A 38 -5.32 -4.60 -28.69
N PHE A 39 -4.98 -3.60 -29.50
CA PHE A 39 -4.70 -2.25 -29.05
C PHE A 39 -5.90 -1.32 -29.32
N PRO A 40 -6.52 -0.74 -28.28
CA PRO A 40 -7.57 0.26 -28.44
C PRO A 40 -6.97 1.57 -28.99
N ILE A 41 -7.65 2.17 -29.97
CA ILE A 41 -7.19 3.40 -30.64
C ILE A 41 -8.33 4.41 -30.77
N ASN A 42 -7.98 5.70 -30.76
CA ASN A 42 -8.98 6.78 -30.82
C ASN A 42 -9.56 7.01 -32.22
N GLU A 43 -8.76 6.78 -33.26
CA GLU A 43 -9.10 7.10 -34.63
C GLU A 43 -8.44 6.15 -35.63
N LYS A 44 -9.06 5.99 -36.80
CA LYS A 44 -8.54 5.12 -37.87
C LYS A 44 -7.56 5.91 -38.73
N LYS A 45 -6.28 5.54 -38.68
CA LYS A 45 -5.23 6.09 -39.55
C LYS A 45 -4.64 5.00 -40.45
N ASP A 46 -4.19 5.38 -41.65
CA ASP A 46 -3.54 4.42 -42.56
C ASP A 46 -2.16 4.02 -42.03
N LEU A 47 -2.16 3.01 -41.18
CA LEU A 47 -0.97 2.42 -40.58
C LEU A 47 -0.51 1.17 -41.34
N LYS A 48 -1.29 0.70 -42.32
CA LYS A 48 -0.99 -0.54 -43.07
C LYS A 48 0.27 -0.43 -43.89
N LYS A 49 0.61 0.76 -44.42
CA LYS A 49 1.89 1.00 -45.12
C LYS A 49 3.11 0.71 -44.25
N LYS A 50 3.05 1.06 -42.96
CA LYS A 50 4.17 0.88 -42.01
C LYS A 50 4.10 -0.46 -41.27
N PHE A 51 2.89 -0.96 -41.05
CA PHE A 51 2.61 -2.19 -40.33
C PHE A 51 1.59 -3.03 -41.14
N PRO A 52 2.03 -3.74 -42.18
CA PRO A 52 1.12 -4.47 -43.08
C PRO A 52 0.39 -5.64 -42.41
N PHE A 53 0.91 -6.11 -41.28
CA PHE A 53 0.37 -7.22 -40.49
C PHE A 53 -0.74 -6.82 -39.51
N ILE A 54 -1.24 -5.58 -39.56
CA ILE A 54 -2.31 -5.11 -38.67
C ILE A 54 -3.69 -5.30 -39.30
N GLU A 55 -4.65 -5.60 -38.45
CA GLU A 55 -6.05 -5.68 -38.84
C GLU A 55 -6.86 -4.73 -37.96
N PHE A 56 -7.68 -3.86 -38.58
CA PHE A 56 -8.62 -3.04 -37.83
C PHE A 56 -9.86 -3.87 -37.56
N VAL A 57 -10.17 -4.09 -36.29
CA VAL A 57 -11.33 -4.88 -35.86
C VAL A 57 -12.21 -4.04 -34.95
N SER A 58 -13.51 -4.32 -34.95
CA SER A 58 -14.38 -3.89 -33.87
C SER A 58 -14.35 -4.96 -32.80
N LYS A 59 -13.79 -4.62 -31.64
CA LYS A 59 -13.80 -5.47 -30.46
C LYS A 59 -14.24 -4.65 -29.27
N GLU A 60 -15.06 -5.25 -28.41
CA GLU A 60 -15.30 -4.71 -27.08
C GLU A 60 -14.10 -5.05 -26.20
N LEU A 61 -13.48 -4.02 -25.65
CA LEU A 61 -12.37 -4.13 -24.72
C LEU A 61 -12.85 -3.56 -23.39
N LYS A 62 -12.33 -4.10 -22.29
CA LYS A 62 -12.70 -3.65 -20.96
C LYS A 62 -12.20 -2.23 -20.72
N GLY A 63 -13.05 -1.35 -20.21
CA GLY A 63 -12.63 -0.01 -19.80
C GLY A 63 -11.56 -0.08 -18.71
N THR A 64 -10.53 0.76 -18.80
CA THR A 64 -9.51 0.96 -17.76
C THR A 64 -9.98 1.89 -16.65
N HIS A 65 -11.19 2.45 -16.76
CA HIS A 65 -11.73 3.37 -15.78
C HIS A 65 -11.62 2.76 -14.38
N LYS A 66 -10.75 3.38 -13.57
CA LYS A 66 -10.60 3.04 -12.17
C LYS A 66 -11.56 3.94 -11.42
N LEU A 67 -12.55 3.30 -10.81
CA LEU A 67 -13.46 3.96 -9.88
C LEU A 67 -12.66 4.79 -8.88
N THR A 68 -13.01 6.07 -8.78
CA THR A 68 -12.35 7.03 -7.90
C THR A 68 -13.15 7.22 -6.62
N ILE A 69 -12.51 7.77 -5.60
CA ILE A 69 -13.21 8.10 -4.35
C ILE A 69 -14.27 9.17 -4.54
N ASN A 70 -14.01 10.15 -5.42
CA ASN A 70 -14.97 11.20 -5.73
C ASN A 70 -16.22 10.65 -6.41
N GLU A 71 -16.06 9.71 -7.35
CA GLU A 71 -17.21 9.08 -8.01
C GLU A 71 -18.05 8.23 -7.05
N LEU A 72 -17.42 7.58 -6.07
CA LEU A 72 -18.13 6.84 -5.03
C LEU A 72 -18.90 7.73 -4.05
N LEU A 73 -18.45 8.97 -3.89
CA LEU A 73 -18.96 9.90 -2.89
C LEU A 73 -19.81 11.03 -3.47
N LYS A 74 -19.87 11.20 -4.79
CA LYS A 74 -20.54 12.32 -5.47
C LYS A 74 -22.01 12.49 -5.10
N ASP A 75 -22.71 11.38 -4.85
CA ASP A 75 -24.14 11.37 -4.49
C ASP A 75 -24.37 11.47 -2.97
N LYS A 76 -23.29 11.49 -2.17
CA LYS A 76 -23.33 11.50 -0.70
C LYS A 76 -22.71 12.78 -0.10
N LEU A 77 -21.74 13.37 -0.80
CA LEU A 77 -20.99 14.55 -0.37
C LEU A 77 -21.17 15.68 -1.39
N THR A 78 -21.33 16.90 -0.88
CA THR A 78 -21.28 18.13 -1.69
C THR A 78 -19.87 18.35 -2.26
N LYS A 79 -19.73 19.20 -3.29
CA LYS A 79 -18.42 19.56 -3.86
C LYS A 79 -17.43 20.08 -2.80
N LYS A 80 -17.91 20.87 -1.83
CA LYS A 80 -17.10 21.39 -0.71
C LYS A 80 -16.68 20.30 0.27
N GLU A 81 -17.51 19.29 0.50
CA GLU A 81 -17.16 18.17 1.37
C GLU A 81 -16.20 17.19 0.66
N LEU A 82 -16.37 16.97 -0.64
CA LEU A 82 -15.48 16.14 -1.45
C LEU A 82 -14.03 16.65 -1.40
N SER A 83 -13.82 17.97 -1.46
CA SER A 83 -12.46 18.55 -1.35
C SER A 83 -11.82 18.38 0.04
N LEU A 84 -12.60 17.94 1.03
CA LEU A 84 -12.15 17.70 2.40
C LEU A 84 -11.93 16.22 2.71
N VAL A 85 -12.30 15.32 1.78
CA VAL A 85 -12.00 13.89 1.90
C VAL A 85 -10.48 13.70 1.96
N PRO A 86 -9.96 12.90 2.90
CA PRO A 86 -8.51 12.74 3.05
C PRO A 86 -7.87 12.19 1.78
N SER A 87 -6.87 12.89 1.25
CA SER A 87 -6.05 12.38 0.15
C SER A 87 -4.87 11.54 0.63
N ALA A 88 -4.40 11.78 1.85
CA ALA A 88 -3.31 11.07 2.51
C ALA A 88 -3.82 10.26 3.70
N PHE A 89 -3.37 9.02 3.80
CA PHE A 89 -3.74 8.08 4.86
C PHE A 89 -2.65 7.03 5.01
N ASP A 90 -2.61 6.37 6.16
CA ASP A 90 -1.66 5.30 6.43
C ASP A 90 -2.32 3.94 6.16
N ILE A 91 -1.55 3.02 5.57
CA ILE A 91 -1.95 1.61 5.41
C ILE A 91 -0.99 0.76 6.24
N ILE A 92 -1.54 -0.01 7.16
CA ILE A 92 -0.79 -0.99 7.96
C ILE A 92 -1.47 -2.34 7.76
N GLY A 93 -0.79 -3.22 7.03
CA GLY A 93 -1.31 -4.53 6.66
C GLY A 93 -2.60 -4.40 5.86
N ASP A 94 -3.69 -4.92 6.41
CA ASP A 94 -5.04 -4.85 5.85
C ASP A 94 -5.94 -3.78 6.53
N ILE A 95 -5.32 -2.77 7.18
CA ILE A 95 -6.01 -1.68 7.87
C ILE A 95 -5.63 -0.33 7.26
N ILE A 96 -6.62 0.49 6.90
CA ILE A 96 -6.46 1.92 6.58
C ILE A 96 -6.71 2.75 7.84
N ILE A 97 -5.84 3.72 8.11
CA ILE A 97 -6.01 4.71 9.17
C ILE A 97 -6.23 6.09 8.55
N LEU A 98 -7.43 6.65 8.76
CA LEU A 98 -7.85 7.95 8.27
C LEU A 98 -7.77 9.04 9.34
N GLU A 99 -7.57 10.28 8.87
CA GLU A 99 -7.78 11.48 9.65
C GLU A 99 -8.96 12.24 9.05
N ILE A 100 -10.12 12.18 9.70
CA ILE A 100 -11.35 12.80 9.19
C ILE A 100 -11.51 14.18 9.83
N LYS A 101 -11.64 15.21 8.99
CA LYS A 101 -11.91 16.59 9.44
C LYS A 101 -13.25 16.68 10.17
N GLN A 102 -13.34 17.57 11.15
CA GLN A 102 -14.52 17.71 12.01
C GLN A 102 -15.83 17.92 11.22
N CYS A 103 -15.78 18.69 10.14
CA CYS A 103 -16.93 18.94 9.27
C CYS A 103 -17.45 17.70 8.52
N LEU A 104 -16.65 16.63 8.38
CA LEU A 104 -17.04 15.38 7.73
C LEU A 104 -17.47 14.29 8.72
N VAL A 105 -17.43 14.54 10.03
CA VAL A 105 -17.73 13.51 11.05
C VAL A 105 -19.11 12.89 10.87
N LYS A 106 -20.14 13.68 10.50
CA LYS A 106 -21.49 13.17 10.23
C LYS A 106 -21.56 12.21 9.02
N LYS A 107 -20.58 12.28 8.12
CA LYS A 107 -20.48 11.47 6.88
C LYS A 107 -19.28 10.53 6.89
N GLU A 108 -18.63 10.33 8.04
CA GLU A 108 -17.37 9.58 8.16
C GLU A 108 -17.51 8.11 7.71
N LYS A 109 -18.68 7.51 7.92
CA LYS A 109 -18.99 6.15 7.49
C LYS A 109 -19.00 6.02 5.97
N PHE A 110 -19.65 6.93 5.25
CA PHE A 110 -19.66 6.93 3.78
C PHE A 110 -18.24 7.06 3.21
N VAL A 111 -17.43 7.95 3.80
CA VAL A 111 -16.03 8.13 3.41
C VAL A 111 -15.26 6.82 3.64
N ALA A 112 -15.38 6.21 4.82
CA ALA A 112 -14.68 4.96 5.15
C ALA A 112 -15.11 3.77 4.26
N GLU A 113 -16.41 3.64 3.96
CA GLU A 113 -16.94 2.62 3.05
C GLU A 113 -16.39 2.79 1.62
N ALA A 114 -16.26 4.03 1.14
CA ALA A 114 -15.65 4.31 -0.14
C ALA A 114 -14.17 3.87 -0.16
N PHE A 115 -13.40 4.17 0.91
CA PHE A 115 -12.02 3.67 1.04
C PHE A 115 -11.96 2.13 1.04
N LEU A 116 -12.85 1.46 1.77
CA LEU A 116 -12.90 0.00 1.81
C LEU A 116 -13.21 -0.58 0.43
N LYS A 117 -14.18 0.00 -0.30
CA LYS A 117 -14.57 -0.44 -1.65
C LYS A 117 -13.47 -0.25 -2.69
N LEU A 118 -12.67 0.81 -2.58
CA LEU A 118 -11.56 1.06 -3.50
C LEU A 118 -10.36 0.14 -3.26
N ASN A 119 -10.14 -0.27 -2.02
CA ASN A 119 -8.94 -0.99 -1.62
C ASN A 119 -9.27 -2.45 -1.28
N LYS A 120 -9.32 -3.32 -2.30
CA LYS A 120 -9.75 -4.73 -2.17
C LYS A 120 -8.99 -5.57 -1.13
N ASN A 121 -7.75 -5.20 -0.80
CA ASN A 121 -6.92 -5.92 0.18
C ASN A 121 -7.14 -5.44 1.62
N ILE A 122 -7.90 -4.36 1.81
CA ILE A 122 -8.19 -3.77 3.11
C ILE A 122 -9.45 -4.41 3.67
N LYS A 123 -9.40 -4.76 4.95
CA LYS A 123 -10.51 -5.37 5.69
C LYS A 123 -11.13 -4.43 6.71
N THR A 124 -10.38 -3.43 7.16
CA THR A 124 -10.82 -2.50 8.18
C THR A 124 -10.37 -1.08 7.86
N VAL A 125 -11.26 -0.11 8.05
CA VAL A 125 -10.95 1.31 8.01
C VAL A 125 -11.21 1.90 9.39
N VAL A 126 -10.21 2.57 9.96
CA VAL A 126 -10.28 3.22 11.26
C VAL A 126 -9.99 4.72 11.14
N LYS A 127 -10.42 5.50 12.13
CA LYS A 127 -10.13 6.94 12.27
C LYS A 127 -9.32 7.22 13.52
N LYS A 128 -8.36 8.13 13.42
CA LYS A 128 -7.61 8.70 14.55
C LYS A 128 -8.52 9.51 15.47
N GLU A 129 -8.52 9.22 16.77
CA GLU A 129 -9.18 10.02 17.81
C GLU A 129 -8.12 10.76 18.64
N GLY A 130 -7.71 11.94 18.14
CA GLY A 130 -6.69 12.79 18.78
C GLY A 130 -5.26 12.44 18.36
N ILE A 131 -4.27 12.93 19.10
CA ILE A 131 -2.83 12.69 18.87
C ILE A 131 -2.30 11.55 19.76
N HIS A 132 -1.11 11.03 19.45
CA HIS A 132 -0.41 10.09 20.34
C HIS A 132 -0.16 10.71 21.72
N LYS A 133 -0.43 9.96 22.80
CA LYS A 133 -0.29 10.43 24.18
C LYS A 133 0.34 9.38 25.09
N GLY A 134 0.82 9.85 26.24
CA GLY A 134 1.40 9.01 27.30
C GLY A 134 2.77 8.44 26.98
N ILE A 135 3.34 7.72 27.94
CA ILE A 135 4.68 7.12 27.87
C ILE A 135 4.84 6.13 26.71
N TYR A 136 3.75 5.45 26.32
CA TYR A 136 3.76 4.46 25.22
C TYR A 136 3.41 5.05 23.85
N ARG A 137 3.15 6.36 23.77
CA ARG A 137 2.81 7.07 22.53
C ARG A 137 1.67 6.38 21.75
N VAL A 138 0.65 5.87 22.43
CA VAL A 138 -0.51 5.23 21.79
C VAL A 138 -1.55 6.27 21.34
N GLN A 139 -2.34 5.94 20.32
CA GLN A 139 -3.38 6.79 19.76
C GLN A 139 -4.68 5.99 19.70
N LYS A 140 -5.78 6.56 20.22
CA LYS A 140 -7.10 5.94 20.14
C LYS A 140 -7.59 5.90 18.69
N LEU A 141 -8.17 4.78 18.30
CA LEU A 141 -8.67 4.53 16.95
C LEU A 141 -10.12 4.04 16.99
N LYS A 142 -10.99 4.64 16.19
CA LYS A 142 -12.38 4.22 16.02
C LYS A 142 -12.54 3.46 14.71
N VAL A 143 -13.10 2.25 14.74
CA VAL A 143 -13.47 1.52 13.52
C VAL A 143 -14.64 2.23 12.85
N LEU A 144 -14.50 2.54 11.57
CA LEU A 144 -15.53 3.21 10.77
C LEU A 144 -16.21 2.28 9.77
N ALA A 145 -15.48 1.33 9.18
CA ALA A 145 -16.00 0.38 8.20
C ALA A 145 -15.21 -0.94 8.19
N GLY A 146 -15.88 -2.00 7.72
CA GLY A 146 -15.29 -3.34 7.57
C GLY A 146 -15.33 -4.17 8.85
N ILE A 147 -14.37 -5.08 9.00
CA ILE A 147 -14.29 -6.00 10.14
C ILE A 147 -13.83 -5.23 11.39
N SER A 148 -14.49 -5.44 12.53
CA SER A 148 -14.10 -4.84 13.81
C SER A 148 -12.83 -5.51 14.38
N LYS A 149 -11.67 -5.15 13.82
CA LYS A 149 -10.35 -5.59 14.28
C LYS A 149 -9.32 -4.48 14.17
N LYS A 150 -8.32 -4.48 15.06
CA LYS A 150 -7.18 -3.55 15.04
C LYS A 150 -5.83 -4.26 14.95
N GLU A 151 -5.83 -5.59 14.97
CA GLU A 151 -4.64 -6.42 14.76
C GLU A 151 -4.46 -6.77 13.28
N THR A 152 -3.22 -6.71 12.82
CA THR A 152 -2.85 -7.00 11.43
C THR A 152 -1.39 -7.46 11.31
N ILE A 153 -0.99 -7.88 10.12
CA ILE A 153 0.39 -8.17 9.74
C ILE A 153 0.81 -7.22 8.62
N TYR A 154 1.75 -6.34 8.93
CA TYR A 154 2.42 -5.49 7.96
C TYR A 154 3.65 -6.19 7.37
N LYS A 155 3.98 -5.87 6.12
CA LYS A 155 5.16 -6.42 5.43
C LYS A 155 6.01 -5.27 4.93
N GLU A 156 7.30 -5.31 5.22
CA GLU A 156 8.30 -4.38 4.70
C GLU A 156 9.67 -5.05 4.72
N ASN A 157 10.60 -4.60 3.86
CA ASN A 157 12.03 -4.95 3.95
C ASN A 157 12.31 -6.43 4.32
N ASN A 158 11.61 -7.38 3.67
CA ASN A 158 11.73 -8.83 3.87
C ASN A 158 11.32 -9.38 5.26
N VAL A 159 10.57 -8.60 6.04
CA VAL A 159 10.02 -9.01 7.34
C VAL A 159 8.50 -8.90 7.39
N LYS A 160 7.89 -9.67 8.29
CA LYS A 160 6.48 -9.59 8.66
C LYS A 160 6.37 -9.04 10.08
N ILE A 161 5.54 -8.04 10.30
CA ILE A 161 5.37 -7.36 11.58
C ILE A 161 3.90 -7.42 11.96
N LYS A 162 3.57 -8.30 12.91
CA LYS A 162 2.28 -8.38 13.58
C LYS A 162 2.18 -7.29 14.66
N LEU A 163 1.06 -6.59 14.70
CA LEU A 163 0.79 -5.55 15.69
C LEU A 163 -0.71 -5.24 15.79
N ASP A 164 -1.12 -4.68 16.93
CA ASP A 164 -2.36 -3.94 17.10
C ASP A 164 -2.10 -2.44 16.94
N VAL A 165 -2.73 -1.81 15.95
CA VAL A 165 -2.48 -0.43 15.56
C VAL A 165 -2.90 0.63 16.59
N GLU A 166 -3.69 0.25 17.60
CA GLU A 166 -4.07 1.15 18.70
C GLU A 166 -3.19 0.98 19.94
N LYS A 167 -2.67 -0.24 20.16
CA LYS A 167 -1.91 -0.57 21.39
C LYS A 167 -0.40 -0.38 21.26
N VAL A 168 0.11 -0.25 20.04
CA VAL A 168 1.53 -0.12 19.75
C VAL A 168 1.76 1.03 18.78
N TYR A 169 2.72 1.90 19.10
CA TYR A 169 3.19 2.89 18.14
C TYR A 169 3.87 2.21 16.96
N PHE A 170 3.39 2.50 15.75
CA PHE A 170 4.02 2.04 14.52
C PHE A 170 3.76 3.03 13.39
N SER A 171 4.80 3.32 12.61
CA SER A 171 4.68 4.16 11.41
C SER A 171 5.19 3.42 10.18
N PRO A 172 4.32 3.15 9.18
CA PRO A 172 4.76 2.57 7.90
C PRO A 172 5.64 3.57 7.11
N ARG A 173 5.54 4.87 7.39
CA ARG A 173 6.34 5.92 6.72
C ARG A 173 7.83 5.83 7.03
N LEU A 174 8.20 5.20 8.15
CA LEU A 174 9.58 4.97 8.55
C LEU A 174 10.23 3.77 7.85
N SER A 175 9.53 3.10 6.92
CA SER A 175 10.05 1.93 6.19
C SER A 175 11.31 2.25 5.38
N SER A 176 11.32 3.41 4.71
CA SER A 176 12.49 3.90 3.97
C SER A 176 13.66 4.20 4.89
N GLU A 177 13.38 4.73 6.08
CA GLU A 177 14.43 5.08 7.04
C GLU A 177 15.05 3.84 7.68
N ARG A 178 14.24 2.84 8.02
CA ARG A 178 14.75 1.51 8.41
C ARG A 178 15.64 0.91 7.33
N LYS A 179 15.25 1.04 6.06
CA LYS A 179 16.07 0.60 4.92
C LYS A 179 17.36 1.41 4.77
N ARG A 180 17.34 2.71 5.07
CA ARG A 180 18.53 3.57 5.05
C ARG A 180 19.53 3.13 6.11
N ILE A 181 19.09 2.97 7.36
CA ILE A 181 19.93 2.51 8.48
C ILE A 181 20.49 1.11 8.21
N MET A 182 19.65 0.18 7.74
CA MET A 182 20.06 -1.18 7.36
C MET A 182 21.26 -1.21 6.39
N LYS A 183 21.37 -0.23 5.48
CA LYS A 183 22.49 -0.15 4.53
C LYS A 183 23.80 0.36 5.12
N LEU A 184 23.76 0.96 6.32
CA LEU A 184 24.93 1.50 7.00
C LEU A 184 25.61 0.47 7.91
N ILE A 185 24.88 -0.57 8.29
CA ILE A 185 25.37 -1.61 9.19
C ILE A 185 26.47 -2.42 8.54
N LYS A 186 27.58 -2.58 9.25
CA LYS A 186 28.71 -3.40 8.83
C LYS A 186 28.57 -4.82 9.39
N PRO A 187 29.25 -5.81 8.77
CA PRO A 187 29.34 -7.15 9.35
C PRO A 187 29.89 -7.11 10.78
N ASP A 188 29.40 -8.04 11.60
CA ASP A 188 29.86 -8.31 12.95
C ASP A 188 29.63 -7.19 13.99
N GLU A 189 28.88 -6.14 13.65
CA GLU A 189 28.45 -5.10 14.61
C GLU A 189 27.44 -5.64 15.62
N SER A 190 27.58 -5.21 16.89
CA SER A 190 26.55 -5.34 17.91
C SER A 190 25.75 -4.03 17.99
N ILE A 191 24.43 -4.12 17.88
CA ILE A 191 23.55 -2.96 17.68
C ILE A 191 22.54 -2.87 18.82
N LEU A 192 22.42 -1.69 19.45
CA LEU A 192 21.33 -1.39 20.38
C LEU A 192 20.27 -0.53 19.70
N VAL A 193 19.02 -1.00 19.73
CA VAL A 193 17.83 -0.24 19.33
C VAL A 193 17.04 0.16 20.57
N MET A 194 17.24 1.40 21.00
CA MET A 194 16.42 2.05 22.02
C MET A 194 14.99 2.26 21.47
N PHE A 195 13.96 2.08 22.32
CA PHE A 195 12.55 2.26 21.96
C PHE A 195 12.10 1.37 20.78
N SER A 196 12.37 0.07 20.91
CA SER A 196 12.26 -0.90 19.81
C SER A 196 10.83 -1.24 19.37
N GLY A 197 9.79 -0.80 20.09
CA GLY A 197 8.38 -1.01 19.75
C GLY A 197 8.03 -2.49 19.55
N CYS A 198 7.25 -2.79 18.50
CA CYS A 198 6.99 -4.18 18.06
C CYS A 198 8.14 -4.83 17.28
N GLY A 199 9.35 -4.28 17.41
CA GLY A 199 10.58 -4.78 16.81
C GLY A 199 10.88 -4.42 15.35
N PRO A 200 10.30 -3.38 14.69
CA PRO A 200 10.51 -3.19 13.26
C PRO A 200 11.99 -2.97 12.89
N TYR A 201 12.75 -2.22 13.69
CA TYR A 201 14.19 -2.05 13.47
C TYR A 201 14.97 -3.36 13.71
N PRO A 202 14.89 -4.00 14.90
CA PRO A 202 15.61 -5.25 15.14
C PRO A 202 15.37 -6.34 14.08
N LEU A 203 14.11 -6.51 13.67
CA LEU A 203 13.74 -7.50 12.66
C LEU A 203 14.35 -7.17 11.28
N VAL A 204 14.24 -5.90 10.84
CA VAL A 204 14.78 -5.47 9.54
C VAL A 204 16.30 -5.59 9.51
N LEU A 205 16.99 -5.19 10.58
CA LEU A 205 18.44 -5.29 10.66
C LEU A 205 18.88 -6.76 10.63
N SER A 206 18.32 -7.59 11.52
CA SER A 206 18.65 -9.02 11.61
C SER A 206 18.41 -9.77 10.31
N ARG A 207 17.30 -9.50 9.62
CA ARG A 207 16.97 -10.19 8.36
C ARG A 207 17.92 -9.85 7.22
N ASN A 208 18.42 -8.62 7.16
CA ASN A 208 19.01 -8.07 5.93
C ASN A 208 20.50 -7.72 6.07
N THR A 209 21.10 -7.86 7.24
CA THR A 209 22.51 -7.53 7.48
C THR A 209 23.27 -8.73 8.09
N LYS A 210 24.58 -8.60 8.20
CA LYS A 210 25.46 -9.54 8.91
C LYS A 210 25.81 -9.05 10.32
N ALA A 211 24.90 -8.33 10.96
CA ALA A 211 25.11 -7.90 12.36
C ALA A 211 25.30 -9.12 13.26
N LYS A 212 26.24 -9.02 14.21
CA LYS A 212 26.54 -10.11 15.14
C LYS A 212 25.37 -10.33 16.10
N GLU A 213 24.97 -9.27 16.79
CA GLU A 213 23.91 -9.29 17.80
C GLU A 213 23.11 -7.99 17.75
N ILE A 214 21.80 -8.08 17.94
CA ILE A 214 20.91 -6.92 17.97
C ILE A 214 20.08 -6.94 19.24
N TYR A 215 20.13 -5.86 19.98
CA TYR A 215 19.44 -5.65 21.24
C TYR A 215 18.29 -4.67 21.03
N GLY A 216 17.09 -5.00 21.49
CA GLY A 216 15.95 -4.08 21.48
C GLY A 216 15.39 -3.89 22.87
N VAL A 217 15.22 -2.64 23.29
CA VAL A 217 14.60 -2.31 24.59
C VAL A 217 13.30 -1.56 24.34
N GLU A 218 12.22 -1.98 24.99
CA GLU A 218 10.89 -1.36 24.85
C GLU A 218 10.17 -1.32 26.21
N ILE A 219 9.65 -0.15 26.56
CA ILE A 219 8.97 0.06 27.84
C ILE A 219 7.50 -0.39 27.80
N ASN A 220 6.84 -0.36 26.64
CA ASN A 220 5.47 -0.83 26.47
C ASN A 220 5.43 -2.37 26.46
N PRO A 221 4.88 -3.02 27.49
CA PRO A 221 4.86 -4.48 27.57
C PRO A 221 4.04 -5.14 26.45
N ILE A 222 3.03 -4.45 25.91
CA ILE A 222 2.23 -4.94 24.78
C ILE A 222 3.08 -4.91 23.50
N ALA A 223 3.82 -3.83 23.26
CA ALA A 223 4.71 -3.72 22.11
C ALA A 223 5.84 -4.76 22.19
N HIS A 224 6.43 -4.94 23.36
CA HIS A 224 7.43 -5.98 23.61
C HIS A 224 6.88 -7.38 23.34
N LYS A 225 5.65 -7.69 23.78
CA LYS A 225 4.99 -8.98 23.46
C LYS A 225 4.87 -9.19 21.94
N TYR A 226 4.44 -8.18 21.19
CA TYR A 226 4.42 -8.25 19.72
C TYR A 226 5.82 -8.43 19.14
N ALA A 227 6.85 -7.79 19.69
CA ALA A 227 8.22 -7.94 19.23
C ALA A 227 8.72 -9.40 19.39
N LEU A 228 8.42 -10.04 20.51
CA LEU A 228 8.73 -11.47 20.73
C LEU A 228 7.95 -12.38 19.75
N GLU A 229 6.67 -12.12 19.53
CA GLU A 229 5.88 -12.84 18.52
C GLU A 229 6.45 -12.66 17.12
N ASN A 230 6.86 -11.44 16.77
CA ASN A 230 7.44 -11.12 15.47
C ASN A 230 8.81 -11.75 15.28
N LEU A 231 9.61 -11.86 16.34
CA LEU A 231 10.89 -12.55 16.29
C LEU A 231 10.69 -14.01 15.89
N LYS A 232 9.74 -14.69 16.55
CA LYS A 232 9.33 -16.07 16.21
C LYS A 232 8.76 -16.17 14.79
N LEU A 233 7.88 -15.24 14.41
CA LEU A 233 7.25 -15.19 13.09
C LEU A 233 8.28 -15.10 11.96
N ASN A 234 9.39 -14.40 12.19
CA ASN A 234 10.47 -14.23 11.22
C ASN A 234 11.60 -15.26 11.39
N LYS A 235 11.58 -16.14 12.39
CA LYS A 235 12.63 -17.17 12.60
C LYS A 235 14.04 -16.55 12.66
N LEU A 236 14.19 -15.47 13.44
CA LEU A 236 15.47 -14.77 13.63
C LEU A 236 16.06 -15.17 14.98
N ASN A 237 17.39 -15.30 15.06
CA ASN A 237 18.08 -15.91 16.20
C ASN A 237 19.17 -15.02 16.84
N ASN A 238 19.61 -13.94 16.17
CA ASN A 238 20.63 -13.02 16.68
C ASN A 238 20.04 -11.74 17.33
N VAL A 239 18.79 -11.80 17.80
CA VAL A 239 18.10 -10.66 18.40
C VAL A 239 17.67 -10.99 19.83
N SER A 240 18.05 -10.11 20.76
CA SER A 240 17.64 -10.16 22.16
C SER A 240 16.74 -8.96 22.47
N LEU A 241 15.54 -9.22 22.99
CA LEU A 241 14.55 -8.18 23.27
C LEU A 241 14.30 -8.09 24.78
N TYR A 242 14.23 -6.88 25.30
CA TYR A 242 14.05 -6.58 26.71
C TYR A 242 12.84 -5.66 26.91
N CYS A 243 12.08 -5.93 27.97
CA CYS A 243 11.01 -5.07 28.43
C CYS A 243 11.55 -4.22 29.59
N GLY A 244 11.67 -2.92 29.41
CA GLY A 244 12.27 -2.06 30.42
C GLY A 244 12.35 -0.61 29.99
N ASP A 245 12.70 0.25 30.95
CA ASP A 245 13.12 1.62 30.69
C ASP A 245 14.57 1.61 30.19
N VAL A 246 14.90 2.51 29.26
CA VAL A 246 16.17 2.51 28.52
C VAL A 246 17.24 3.30 29.25
#